data_AF-A0A0R3T1H3-F1
#
_entry.id   AF-A0A0R3T1H3-F1
#
_cell.length_a   1.000
_cell.length_b   1.000
_cell.length_c   1.000
_cell.angle_alpha   90.00
_cell.angle_beta   90.00
_cell.angle_gamma   90.00
#
_symmetry.space_group_name_H-M   'P 1'
#
loop_
_entity.id
_entity.type
_entity.pdbx_description
1 polymer ?
#
loop_
_entity_poly.entity_id
_entity_poly.type
_entity_poly.pdbx_seq_one_letter_code
_entity_poly.pdbx_strand_id
1 'polypeptide(L)' 'LHIFRDIAARNCLVSHNHESGRIVKLCDFGLARDIYKNDYYRKRNEPKLPVRWMSPEAILEGLFTSKSDIW' A
#
# COMPACT_ATOMS: atom_id res chain seq x y z
N LEU A 1 -1.84 16.74 4.72
CA LEU A 1 -2.41 15.73 3.81
C LEU A 1 -1.35 14.66 3.62
N HIS A 2 -1.54 13.49 4.24
CA HIS A 2 -0.62 12.37 4.09
C HIS A 2 -1.07 11.54 2.89
N ILE A 3 -0.12 11.11 2.05
CA ILE A 3 -0.37 10.29 0.87
C ILE A 3 0.26 8.92 1.16
N PHE A 4 -0.57 7.88 1.23
CA PHE A 4 -0.14 6.53 1.62
C PHE A 4 0.62 5.81 0.51
N ARG A 5 0.24 6.00 -0.76
CA ARG A 5 0.88 5.41 -1.98
C ARG A 5 0.87 3.89 -2.09
N ASP A 6 0.51 3.19 -1.02
CA ASP A 6 0.44 1.73 -0.94
C ASP A 6 -0.76 1.31 -0.06
N ILE A 7 -1.96 1.78 -0.39
CA ILE A 7 -3.18 1.33 0.28
C ILE A 7 -3.53 -0.07 -0.22
N ALA A 8 -3.41 -1.06 0.65
CA ALA A 8 -3.72 -2.45 0.36
C ALA A 8 -4.06 -3.21 1.65
N ALA A 9 -4.80 -4.33 1.54
CA ALA A 9 -5.14 -5.16 2.69
C ALA A 9 -3.91 -5.67 3.47
N ARG A 10 -2.78 -5.92 2.79
CA ARG A 10 -1.50 -6.28 3.42
C ARG A 10 -0.95 -5.21 4.37
N ASN A 11 -1.39 -3.96 4.19
CA ASN A 11 -1.01 -2.78 4.97
C ASN A 11 -2.09 -2.41 6.00
N CYS A 12 -3.10 -3.26 6.20
CA CYS A 12 -4.11 -3.12 7.23
C CYS A 12 -3.78 -4.03 8.43
N LEU A 13 -3.69 -3.43 9.62
CA LEU A 13 -3.61 -4.15 10.89
C LEU A 13 -5.01 -4.31 11.48
N VAL A 14 -5.31 -5.52 11.93
CA VAL A 14 -6.60 -5.88 12.55
C VAL A 14 -6.39 -6.12 14.04
N SER A 15 -7.16 -5.45 14.89
CA SER A 15 -7.09 -5.67 16.33
C SER A 15 -7.62 -7.06 16.71
N HIS A 16 -6.99 -7.65 17.73
CA HIS A 16 -7.51 -8.85 18.38
C HIS A 16 -8.26 -8.44 19.66
N ASN A 17 -9.46 -8.98 19.87
CA ASN A 17 -10.27 -8.81 21.09
C ASN A 17 -10.39 -7.38 21.61
N HIS A 18 -10.68 -6.42 20.73
CA HIS A 18 -10.98 -5.07 21.17
C HIS A 18 -12.44 -4.99 21.65
N GLU A 19 -12.67 -4.34 22.79
CA GLU A 19 -13.95 -4.31 23.51
C GLU A 19 -15.13 -3.81 22.65
N SER A 20 -14.84 -2.88 21.72
CA SER A 20 -15.83 -2.31 20.80
C SER A 20 -15.97 -3.07 19.48
N GLY A 21 -15.40 -4.28 19.36
CA GLY A 21 -15.36 -5.05 18.12
C GLY A 21 -14.07 -4.85 17.32
N ARG A 22 -14.04 -5.36 16.08
CA ARG A 22 -12.83 -5.39 15.25
C ARG A 22 -12.44 -3.99 14.76
N ILE A 23 -11.24 -3.53 15.12
CA ILE A 23 -10.67 -2.26 14.62
C ILE A 23 -9.65 -2.56 13.54
N VAL A 24 -9.67 -1.76 12.47
CA VAL A 24 -8.68 -1.81 11.39
C VAL A 24 -7.90 -0.50 11.36
N LYS A 25 -6.57 -0.58 11.29
CA LYS A 25 -5.67 0.59 11.17
C LYS A 25 -4.76 0.42 9.96
N LEU A 26 -4.56 1.49 9.19
CA LEU A 26 -3.58 1.53 8.12
C LEU A 26 -2.17 1.67 8.68
N CYS A 27 -1.20 1.00 8.06
CA CYS A 27 0.22 1.03 8.41
C CYS A 27 1.07 1.04 7.13
N ASP A 28 2.27 1.62 7.18
CA ASP A 28 3.24 1.55 6.08
C ASP A 28 4.38 0.59 6.48
N PHE A 29 4.39 -0.60 5.87
CA PHE A 29 5.41 -1.62 6.11
C PHE A 29 6.58 -1.54 5.13
N GLY A 30 7.00 -0.34 4.71
CA GLY A 30 8.13 -0.13 3.78
C GLY A 30 9.40 -0.97 4.06
N LEU A 31 9.59 -1.50 5.26
CA LEU A 31 10.72 -2.35 5.65
C LEU A 31 10.41 -3.85 5.89
N ALA A 32 9.15 -4.30 5.96
CA ALA A 32 8.79 -5.70 6.29
C ALA A 32 8.50 -6.58 5.05
N ARG A 33 9.12 -6.25 3.91
CA ARG A 33 8.72 -6.66 2.54
C ARG A 33 8.98 -8.12 2.13
N ASP A 34 9.55 -8.97 2.99
CA ASP A 34 10.00 -10.29 2.53
C ASP A 34 8.83 -11.27 2.26
N ILE A 35 7.73 -11.14 2.99
CA ILE A 35 6.54 -12.00 2.86
C ILE A 35 5.62 -11.65 1.67
N TYR A 36 5.69 -10.43 1.12
CA TYR A 36 4.78 -9.95 0.06
C TYR A 36 5.45 -9.84 -1.31
N LYS A 37 6.53 -10.58 -1.54
CA LYS A 37 7.39 -10.43 -2.74
C LYS A 37 6.65 -10.55 -4.07
N ASN A 38 5.56 -11.31 -4.14
CA ASN A 38 4.77 -11.54 -5.35
C ASN A 38 3.79 -10.41 -5.70
N ASP A 39 3.48 -9.52 -4.76
CA ASP A 39 2.53 -8.41 -4.97
C ASP A 39 3.18 -7.17 -5.58
N TYR A 40 4.51 -7.15 -5.66
CA TYR A 40 5.28 -6.01 -6.14
C TYR A 40 5.99 -6.34 -7.45
N TYR A 41 5.76 -5.50 -8.47
CA TYR A 41 6.51 -5.53 -9.71
C TYR A 41 7.91 -4.94 -9.53
N ARG A 42 8.90 -5.47 -10.24
CA ARG A 42 10.28 -4.95 -10.26
C ARG A 42 10.81 -4.92 -11.68
N LYS A 43 11.03 -3.72 -12.22
CA LYS A 43 11.89 -3.53 -13.39
C LYS A 43 13.36 -3.54 -12.94
N ARG A 44 14.28 -4.02 -13.78
CA ARG A 44 15.70 -4.19 -13.44
C ARG A 44 16.28 -2.86 -12.90
N ASN A 45 16.90 -2.90 -11.72
CA ASN A 45 17.44 -1.75 -10.97
C ASN A 45 16.44 -0.70 -10.44
N GLU A 46 15.13 -0.94 -10.53
CA GLU A 46 14.11 -0.04 -9.95
C GLU A 46 13.57 -0.56 -8.61
N PRO A 47 13.05 0.33 -7.73
CA PRO A 47 12.34 -0.08 -6.53
C PRO A 47 11.10 -0.93 -6.87
N LYS A 48 10.71 -1.78 -5.92
CA LYS A 48 9.50 -2.60 -6.02
C LYS A 48 8.26 -1.71 -5.98
N LEU A 49 7.36 -1.84 -6.96
CA LEU A 49 6.14 -1.03 -7.07
C LEU A 49 4.88 -1.90 -6.91
N PRO A 50 3.88 -1.47 -6.11
CA PRO A 50 2.63 -2.19 -5.92
C PRO A 50 1.65 -1.92 -7.08
N VAL A 51 2.05 -2.22 -8.31
CA VAL A 51 1.33 -1.81 -9.54
C VAL A 51 -0.16 -2.18 -9.58
N ARG A 52 -0.58 -3.25 -8.88
CA ARG A 52 -1.99 -3.65 -8.81
C ARG A 52 -2.85 -2.75 -7.91
N TRP A 53 -2.23 -1.87 -7.12
CA TRP A 53 -2.86 -0.94 -6.18
C TRP A 53 -2.53 0.53 -6.51
N MET A 54 -2.00 0.79 -7.70
CA MET A 54 -1.65 2.14 -8.15
C MET A 54 -2.68 2.63 -9.16
N SER A 55 -3.02 3.92 -9.08
CA SER A 55 -3.84 4.58 -10.09
C SER A 55 -3.08 4.73 -11.43
N PRO A 56 -3.79 4.96 -12.56
CA PRO A 56 -3.16 5.11 -13.86
C PRO A 56 -2.13 6.23 -13.91
N GLU A 57 -2.43 7.39 -13.32
CA GLU A 57 -1.51 8.53 -13.22
C GLU A 57 -0.29 8.22 -12.33
N ALA A 58 -0.45 7.40 -11.29
CA ALA A 58 0.67 6.94 -10.47
C ALA A 58 1.57 5.96 -11.24
N ILE A 59 1.00 5.12 -12.10
CA ILE A 59 1.76 4.14 -12.92
C ILE A 59 2.48 4.82 -14.08
N LEU A 60 1.79 5.71 -14.81
CA LEU A 60 2.27 6.30 -16.05
C LEU A 60 3.16 7.52 -15.80
N GLU A 61 2.80 8.35 -14.82
CA GLU A 61 3.41 9.67 -14.60
C GLU A 61 4.13 9.76 -13.24
N GLY A 62 3.99 8.76 -12.38
CA GLY A 62 4.53 8.79 -11.03
C GLY A 62 3.83 9.81 -10.11
N LEU A 63 2.60 10.21 -10.45
CA LEU A 63 1.83 11.21 -9.71
C LEU A 63 1.07 10.55 -8.54
N PHE A 64 1.43 10.94 -7.32
CA PHE A 64 0.77 10.48 -6.10
C PHE A 64 -0.02 11.61 -5.45
N THR A 65 -1.33 11.42 -5.30
CA THR A 65 -2.26 12.41 -4.74
C THR A 65 -3.26 11.74 -3.79
N SER A 66 -4.04 12.52 -3.05
CA SER A 66 -5.11 11.93 -2.23
C SER A 66 -6.19 11.25 -3.09
N LYS A 67 -6.24 11.54 -4.40
CA LYS A 67 -7.11 10.83 -5.34
C LYS A 67 -6.54 9.49 -5.77
N SER A 68 -5.21 9.39 -5.92
CA SER A 68 -4.56 8.10 -6.19
C SER A 68 -4.65 7.13 -5.01
N ASP A 69 -4.77 7.63 -3.77
CA ASP A 69 -5.05 6.80 -2.59
C ASP A 69 -6.50 6.26 -2.54
N ILE A 70 -7.43 6.85 -3.29
CA ILE A 70 -8.84 6.40 -3.33
C ILE A 70 -9.06 5.29 -4.39
N TRP A 71 -8.16 5.21 -5.37
CA TRP A 71 -8.24 4.31 -6.53
C TRP A 71 -8.16 2.82 -6.11
#